data_AF-X0YNZ4-F1
#
_entry.id   AF-X0YNZ4-F1
#
_cell.length_a   1.000
_cell.length_b   1.000
_cell.length_c   1.000
_cell.angle_alpha   90.00
_cell.angle_beta   90.00
_cell.angle_gamma   90.00
#
_symmetry.space_group_name_H-M   'P 1'
#
loop_
_entity.id
_entity.type
_entity.pdbx_description
1 polymer ?
#
loop_
_entity_poly.entity_id
_entity_poly.type
_entity_poly.pdbx_seq_one_letter_code
_entity_poly.pdbx_strand_id
1 'polypeptide(L)' 'PKFINTLRIVEIEGFDICPCAGTHVRNTKELSPLSILKKESKGKDRERIMYTFSNEL' A
#
# COMPACT_ATOMS: atom_id res chain seq x y z
N PRO A 1 14.61 10.94 -13.84
CA PRO A 1 15.03 11.61 -15.11
C PRO A 1 15.14 13.12 -14.90
N LYS A 2 16.03 13.80 -15.64
CA LYS A 2 16.25 15.26 -15.48
C LYS A 2 15.04 16.14 -15.82
N PHE A 3 14.01 15.56 -16.44
CA PHE A 3 12.78 16.25 -16.85
C PHE A 3 11.64 16.18 -15.81
N ILE A 4 11.83 15.52 -14.66
CA ILE A 4 10.82 15.47 -13.61
C ILE A 4 11.02 16.66 -12.70
N ASN A 5 10.17 17.67 -12.83
CA ASN A 5 10.24 18.91 -12.05
C ASN A 5 9.47 18.84 -10.73
N THR A 6 8.53 17.91 -10.60
CA THR A 6 7.69 17.76 -9.41
C THR A 6 7.41 16.27 -9.17
N LEU A 7 7.63 15.81 -7.95
CA LEU A 7 7.36 14.45 -7.51
C LEU A 7 6.22 14.48 -6.49
N ARG A 8 5.15 13.73 -6.76
CA ARG A 8 4.10 13.53 -5.76
C ARG A 8 4.52 12.41 -4.81
N ILE A 9 4.50 12.72 -3.53
CA ILE A 9 4.86 11.80 -2.45
C ILE A 9 3.63 11.60 -1.57
N VAL A 10 3.45 10.37 -1.10
CA VAL A 10 2.49 10.01 -0.05
C VAL A 10 3.29 9.56 1.15
N GLU A 11 3.00 10.15 2.30
CA GLU A 11 3.66 9.86 3.56
C GLU A 11 2.63 9.37 4.58
N ILE A 12 2.97 8.29 5.26
CA ILE A 12 2.33 7.86 6.50
C ILE A 12 3.35 8.15 7.60
N GLU A 13 3.07 9.17 8.41
CA GLU A 13 3.99 9.71 9.43
C GLU A 13 4.55 8.59 10.33
N GLY A 14 5.89 8.51 10.40
CA GLY A 14 6.59 7.52 11.22
C GLY A 14 6.56 6.07 10.69
N PHE A 15 5.97 5.82 9.52
CA PHE A 15 5.86 4.48 8.94
C PHE A 15 6.47 4.35 7.55
N ASP A 16 6.00 5.12 6.56
CA ASP A 16 6.42 4.96 5.17
C ASP A 16 6.32 6.26 4.36
N ILE A 17 7.18 6.40 3.35
CA ILE A 17 7.22 7.52 2.42
C ILE A 17 7.48 7.00 1.00
N CYS A 18 6.48 7.13 0.13
CA CYS A 18 6.51 6.54 -1.21
C CYS A 18 6.07 7.52 -2.30
N PRO A 19 6.71 7.51 -3.48
CA PRO A 19 6.23 8.25 -4.65
C PRO A 19 5.00 7.54 -5.24
N CYS A 20 3.81 8.11 -5.05
CA CYS A 20 2.57 7.53 -5.55
C CYS A 20 1.65 8.57 -6.19
N ALA A 21 1.03 8.21 -7.32
CA ALA A 21 0.08 9.03 -8.06
C ALA A 21 -1.40 8.64 -7.85
N GLY A 22 -1.71 7.67 -6.97
CA GLY A 22 -3.07 7.19 -6.69
C GLY A 22 -3.92 8.13 -5.80
N THR A 23 -5.22 7.86 -5.69
CA THR A 23 -6.13 8.58 -4.78
C THR A 23 -6.16 7.89 -3.42
N HIS A 24 -5.44 8.45 -2.44
CA HIS A 24 -5.38 7.89 -1.08
C HIS A 24 -6.45 8.54 -0.19
N VAL A 25 -6.89 7.80 0.82
CA VAL A 25 -7.66 8.34 1.96
C VAL A 25 -6.82 9.36 2.72
N ARG A 26 -7.46 10.22 3.52
CA ARG A 26 -6.75 11.27 4.26
C ARG A 26 -6.02 10.71 5.49
N ASN A 27 -6.53 9.63 6.08
CA ASN A 27 -5.91 8.97 7.22
C ASN A 27 -6.23 7.47 7.29
N THR A 28 -5.39 6.69 7.98
CA THR A 28 -5.52 5.22 8.06
C THR A 28 -6.77 4.74 8.81
N LYS A 29 -7.42 5.57 9.64
CA LYS A 29 -8.65 5.20 10.36
C LYS A 29 -9.89 5.16 9.45
N GLU A 30 -9.80 5.73 8.25
CA GLU A 30 -10.86 5.61 7.22
C GLU A 30 -10.91 4.21 6.62
N LEU A 31 -9.83 3.43 6.76
CA LEU A 31 -9.78 2.06 6.28
C LEU A 31 -10.51 1.13 7.24
N SER A 32 -11.30 0.21 6.70
CA SER A 32 -11.84 -0.91 7.47
C SER A 32 -10.72 -1.86 7.90
N PRO A 33 -10.92 -2.69 8.94
CA PRO A 33 -9.95 -3.73 9.32
C PRO A 33 -9.56 -4.58 8.12
N LEU A 34 -8.30 -5.01 8.08
CA LEU A 34 -7.78 -5.84 6.99
C LEU A 34 -7.76 -7.32 7.40
N SER A 35 -8.02 -8.20 6.45
CA SER A 35 -7.90 -9.65 6.63
C SER A 35 -7.00 -10.25 5.54
N ILE A 36 -6.05 -11.10 5.96
CA ILE A 36 -5.17 -11.81 5.03
C ILE A 36 -5.93 -13.01 4.46
N LEU A 37 -6.10 -13.02 3.13
CA LEU A 37 -6.78 -14.09 2.41
C LEU A 37 -5.84 -15.26 2.14
N LYS A 38 -4.62 -14.96 1.71
CA LYS A 38 -3.67 -15.97 1.26
C LYS A 38 -2.24 -15.47 1.35
N LYS A 39 -1.32 -16.39 1.60
CA LYS A 39 0.13 -16.18 1.55
C LYS A 39 0.73 -17.29 0.68
N GLU A 40 1.42 -16.91 -0.39
CA GLU A 40 2.03 -17.85 -1.34
C GLU A 40 3.49 -17.49 -1.61
N SER A 41 4.37 -18.49 -1.65
CA SER A 41 5.71 -18.30 -2.18
C SER A 41 5.67 -18.18 -3.71
N LYS A 42 6.42 -17.22 -4.27
CA LYS A 42 6.63 -17.04 -5.72
C LYS A 42 8.08 -17.31 -6.13
N GLY A 43 8.78 -18.14 -5.36
CA GLY A 43 10.18 -18.50 -5.58
C GLY A 43 11.09 -18.00 -4.46
N LYS A 44 12.40 -18.06 -4.71
CA LYS A 44 13.41 -17.66 -3.74
C LYS A 44 13.25 -16.16 -3.40
N ASP A 45 13.11 -15.87 -2.11
CA ASP A 45 12.99 -14.53 -1.52
C ASP A 45 11.80 -13.69 -2.03
N ARG A 46 10.75 -14.36 -2.55
CA ARG A 46 9.53 -13.69 -3.03
C ARG A 46 8.31 -14.31 -2.42
N GLU A 47 7.55 -13.48 -1.72
CA GLU A 47 6.27 -13.86 -1.13
C GLU A 47 5.17 -12.94 -1.65
N ARG A 48 4.00 -13.52 -1.93
CA ARG A 48 2.79 -12.80 -2.29
C ARG A 48 1.79 -12.94 -1.17
N ILE A 49 1.34 -11.81 -0.65
CA ILE A 49 0.28 -11.71 0.34
C ILE A 49 -0.95 -11.13 -0.37
N MET A 50 -2.07 -11.83 -0.30
CA MET A 50 -3.38 -11.37 -0.74
C MET A 50 -4.20 -10.97 0.50
N TYR A 51 -4.82 -9.81 0.46
CA TYR A 51 -5.61 -9.27 1.58
C TYR A 51 -6.87 -8.59 1.05
N THR A 52 -7.84 -8.40 1.94
CA THR A 52 -9.09 -7.68 1.68
C THR A 52 -9.50 -6.85 2.90
N PHE A 53 -10.46 -5.95 2.74
CA PHE A 53 -11.14 -5.34 3.88
C PHE A 53 -12.14 -6.32 4.49
N SER A 54 -12.23 -6.36 5.82
CA SER A 54 -13.08 -7.30 6.54
C SER A 54 -14.58 -7.10 6.29
N ASN A 55 -14.99 -5.92 5.82
CA ASN A 55 -16.35 -5.62 5.40
C ASN A 55 -16.69 -6.07 3.97
N GLU A 56 -15.72 -6.62 3.23
CA GLU A 56 -15.86 -7.13 1.86
C GLU A 56 -15.71 -8.66 1.78
N LEU A 57 -15.73 -9.35 2.94
CA LEU A 57 -15.72 -10.82 3.04
C LEU A 57 -17.13 -11.41 2.95
#